data_AF-A0A6L8I492-F1
#
_entry.id   AF-A0A6L8I492-F1
#
_cell.length_a   1.000
_cell.length_b   1.000
_cell.length_c   1.000
_cell.angle_alpha   90.00
_cell.angle_beta   90.00
_cell.angle_gamma   90.00
#
_symmetry.space_group_name_H-M   'P 1'
#
loop_
_entity.id
_entity.type
_entity.pdbx_description
1 polymer ?
#
loop_
_entity_poly.entity_id
_entity_poly.type
_entity_poly.pdbx_seq_one_letter_code
_entity_poly.pdbx_strand_id
1 'polypeptide(L)'
;MHDPAWIVIDEVVGQWIALLPVAVGAMVSGTSPTRLWPGILAAFLLFRLFDIWKPWLVGRADRRKDALGVMLDDLWAGVFSACGVTALAALAHFGLDP
;
A
#
# COMPACT_ATOMS: atom_id res chain seq x y z
N MET A 1 7.07 27.15 9.87
CA MET A 1 7.19 26.55 8.53
C MET A 1 5.84 25.93 8.23
N HIS A 2 5.09 26.48 7.27
CA HIS A 2 3.87 25.84 6.79
C HIS A 2 4.30 24.79 5.80
N ASP A 3 4.17 23.50 6.13
CA ASP A 3 4.29 22.46 5.12
C ASP A 3 3.18 22.69 4.09
N PRO A 4 3.52 22.86 2.80
CA PRO A 4 2.51 23.04 1.80
C PRO A 4 1.65 21.78 1.70
N ALA A 5 0.37 21.86 2.06
CA ALA A 5 -0.57 20.74 2.08
C ALA A 5 -0.81 20.05 0.71
N TRP A 6 -0.14 20.48 -0.36
CA TRP A 6 -0.15 19.83 -1.67
C TRP A 6 0.97 18.80 -1.87
N ILE A 7 1.95 18.76 -0.95
CA ILE A 7 3.06 17.81 -1.01
C ILE A 7 2.65 16.55 -0.24
N VAL A 8 2.12 15.57 -0.99
CA VAL A 8 1.61 14.30 -0.45
C VAL A 8 2.70 13.21 -0.50
N ILE A 9 3.88 13.52 0.07
CA ILE A 9 5.04 12.62 0.01
C ILE A 9 4.80 11.34 0.81
N ASP A 10 4.10 11.44 1.94
CA ASP A 10 3.64 10.33 2.76
C ASP A 10 2.77 9.33 1.96
N GLU A 11 1.76 9.81 1.24
CA GLU A 11 0.94 8.97 0.37
C GLU A 11 1.77 8.30 -0.74
N VAL A 12 2.71 9.04 -1.35
CA VAL A 12 3.58 8.50 -2.41
C VAL A 12 4.48 7.39 -1.86
N VAL A 13 5.06 7.58 -0.68
CA VAL A 13 5.89 6.56 -0.02
C VAL A 13 5.05 5.34 0.34
N GLY A 14 3.86 5.53 0.89
CA GLY A 14 2.92 4.44 1.19
C GLY A 14 2.53 3.64 -0.05
N GLN A 15 2.21 4.33 -1.15
CA GLN A 15 1.88 3.71 -2.43
C GLN A 15 3.07 2.94 -3.03
N TRP A 16 4.31 3.42 -2.89
CA TRP A 16 5.49 2.68 -3.31
C TRP A 16 5.66 1.39 -2.52
N ILE A 17 5.43 1.42 -1.21
CA ILE A 17 5.45 0.21 -0.37
C ILE A 17 4.38 -0.77 -0.85
N ALA A 18 3.16 -0.31 -1.10
CA ALA A 18 2.06 -1.14 -1.59
C ALA A 18 2.38 -1.84 -2.93
N LEU A 19 3.20 -1.21 -3.79
CA LEU A 19 3.62 -1.75 -5.09
C LEU A 19 4.81 -2.70 -5.02
N LEU A 20 5.54 -2.79 -3.90
CA LEU A 20 6.72 -3.65 -3.78
C LEU A 20 6.46 -5.12 -4.14
N PRO A 21 5.36 -5.78 -3.71
CA PRO A 21 5.10 -7.17 -4.10
C PRO A 21 4.97 -7.35 -5.61
N VAL A 22 4.39 -6.37 -6.31
CA VAL A 22 4.24 -6.38 -7.76
C VAL A 22 5.60 -6.23 -8.44
N ALA A 23 6.42 -5.31 -7.95
CA ALA A 23 7.78 -5.10 -8.47
C ALA A 23 8.65 -6.34 -8.27
N VAL A 24 8.65 -6.90 -7.06
CA VAL A 24 9.39 -8.13 -6.72
C VAL A 24 8.87 -9.30 -7.55
N GLY A 25 7.55 -9.47 -7.66
CA GLY A 25 6.93 -10.51 -8.49
C GLY A 25 7.35 -10.41 -9.97
N ALA A 26 7.39 -9.20 -10.52
CA ALA A 26 7.88 -8.95 -11.89
C ALA A 26 9.35 -9.33 -12.05
N MET A 27 10.21 -8.94 -11.09
CA MET A 27 11.63 -9.28 -11.08
C MET A 27 11.86 -10.79 -10.99
N VAL A 28 11.17 -11.48 -10.09
CA VAL A 28 11.31 -12.93 -9.87
C VAL A 28 10.79 -13.74 -11.05
N SER A 29 9.67 -13.32 -11.67
CA SER A 29 9.07 -14.00 -12.82
C SER A 29 9.69 -13.62 -14.17
N GLY A 30 10.64 -12.68 -14.21
CA GLY A 30 11.25 -12.17 -15.44
C GLY A 30 10.24 -11.50 -16.40
N THR A 31 9.11 -11.04 -15.89
CA THR A 31 8.01 -10.50 -16.67
C THR A 31 7.89 -8.99 -16.49
N SER A 32 7.43 -8.28 -17.52
CA SER A 32 7.18 -6.83 -17.42
C SER A 32 6.19 -6.55 -16.29
N PRO A 33 6.44 -5.55 -15.41
CA PRO A 33 5.49 -5.15 -14.37
C PRO A 33 4.09 -4.84 -14.91
N THR A 34 4.00 -4.33 -16.14
CA THR A 34 2.72 -4.03 -16.80
C THR A 34 1.86 -5.28 -17.06
N ARG A 35 2.45 -6.48 -17.13
CA ARG A 35 1.67 -7.73 -17.21
C ARG A 35 1.05 -8.11 -15.87
N LEU A 36 1.59 -7.61 -14.75
CA LEU A 36 1.02 -7.76 -13.41
C LEU A 36 0.02 -6.63 -13.09
N TRP A 37 -0.68 -6.11 -14.11
CA TRP A 37 -1.65 -5.02 -13.96
C TRP A 37 -2.72 -5.27 -12.89
N PRO A 38 -3.22 -6.51 -12.63
CA PRO A 38 -4.19 -6.71 -11.55
C PRO A 38 -3.56 -6.42 -10.18
N GLY A 39 -2.28 -6.75 -10.01
CA GLY A 39 -1.51 -6.44 -8.80
C GLY A 39 -1.29 -4.95 -8.62
N ILE A 40 -1.02 -4.20 -9.71
CA ILE A 40 -0.90 -2.74 -9.67
C ILE A 40 -2.22 -2.11 -9.21
N LEU A 41 -3.34 -2.55 -9.80
CA LEU A 41 -4.67 -2.06 -9.42
C LEU A 41 -5.02 -2.43 -7.98
N ALA A 42 -4.75 -3.67 -7.57
CA ALA A 42 -4.97 -4.12 -6.20
C ALA A 42 -4.15 -3.32 -5.19
N ALA A 43 -2.87 -3.02 -5.48
CA ALA A 43 -2.01 -2.21 -4.62
C ALA A 43 -2.59 -0.82 -4.39
N PHE A 44 -3.04 -0.15 -5.46
CA PHE A 44 -3.67 1.16 -5.36
C PHE A 44 -4.99 1.13 -4.57
N LEU A 45 -5.87 0.17 -4.88
CA LEU A 45 -7.18 0.10 -4.22
C LEU A 45 -7.06 -0.28 -2.74
N LEU A 46 -6.19 -1.23 -2.39
CA LEU A 46 -5.93 -1.61 -1.00
C LEU A 46 -5.27 -0.46 -0.23
N PHE A 47 -4.34 0.26 -0.84
CA PHE A 47 -3.73 1.43 -0.23
C PHE A 47 -4.78 2.48 0.11
N ARG A 48 -5.63 2.85 -0.86
CA ARG A 48 -6.73 3.79 -0.63
C ARG A 48 -7.73 3.29 0.40
N LEU A 49 -8.04 1.99 0.41
CA LEU A 49 -8.90 1.41 1.42
C LEU A 49 -8.31 1.60 2.83
N PHE A 50 -7.03 1.27 3.03
CA PHE A 50 -6.40 1.37 4.35
C PHE A 50 -6.09 2.81 4.76
N ASP A 51 -5.72 3.68 3.81
CA ASP A 51 -5.49 5.10 4.02
C ASP A 51 -6.79 5.85 4.38
N ILE A 52 -7.94 5.49 3.80
CA ILE A 52 -9.23 6.11 4.14
C ILE A 52 -9.81 5.49 5.42
N TRP A 53 -9.78 4.17 5.54
CA TRP A 53 -10.45 3.47 6.64
C TRP A 53 -9.68 3.56 7.95
N LYS A 54 -8.35 3.58 7.90
CA LYS A 54 -7.45 3.80 9.06
C LYS A 54 -7.93 3.08 10.34
N PRO A 55 -8.18 1.75 10.32
CA PRO A 55 -8.78 1.03 11.46
C PRO A 55 -7.95 1.11 12.75
N TRP A 56 -6.64 1.36 12.64
CA TRP A 56 -5.73 1.54 13.77
C TRP A 56 -5.84 2.93 14.45
N LEU A 57 -6.46 3.92 13.81
CA LEU A 57 -6.67 5.27 14.35
C LEU A 57 -7.95 5.39 15.17
N VAL A 58 -8.94 4.50 14.96
CA VAL A 58 -10.26 4.54 15.63
C VAL A 58 -10.17 4.43 17.17
N GLY A 59 -9.02 4.01 17.73
CA GLY A 59 -8.74 4.03 19.17
C GLY A 59 -7.57 4.93 19.63
N ARG A 60 -6.89 5.63 18.72
CA ARG A 60 -5.65 6.40 18.98
C ARG A 60 -5.74 7.90 18.69
N ALA A 61 -6.90 8.40 18.28
CA ALA A 61 -7.17 9.80 17.91
C ALA A 61 -6.73 10.86 18.95
N ASP A 62 -6.36 10.44 20.15
CA ASP A 62 -5.95 11.29 21.26
C ASP A 62 -4.42 11.50 21.40
N ARG A 63 -3.55 10.83 20.62
CA ARG A 63 -2.11 10.77 20.98
C ARG A 63 -1.09 11.49 20.09
N ARG A 64 -1.29 11.70 18.80
CA ARG A 64 -0.27 12.37 17.95
C ARG A 64 -0.89 13.01 16.71
N LYS A 65 -1.03 14.34 16.72
CA LYS A 65 -1.39 15.16 15.55
C LYS A 65 -0.16 15.85 14.94
N ASP A 66 1.01 15.24 15.09
CA ASP A 66 2.25 15.74 14.50
C ASP A 66 2.47 15.15 13.10
N ALA A 67 3.30 15.82 12.29
CA ALA A 67 3.59 15.40 10.92
C ALA A 67 4.17 13.96 10.83
N LEU A 68 4.89 13.54 11.88
CA LEU A 68 5.43 12.18 11.97
C LEU A 68 4.33 11.12 12.14
N GLY A 69 3.25 11.44 12.86
CA GLY A 69 2.10 10.54 13.01
C GLY A 69 1.42 10.25 11.68
N VAL A 70 1.17 11.31 10.87
CA VAL A 70 0.53 11.19 9.56
C VAL A 70 1.38 10.34 8.61
N MET A 71 2.69 10.63 8.51
CA MET A 71 3.59 9.86 7.66
C MET A 71 3.67 8.38 8.08
N LEU A 72 3.67 8.10 9.38
CA LEU A 72 3.70 6.73 9.88
C LEU A 72 2.41 5.98 9.56
N ASP A 73 1.26 6.65 9.59
CA ASP A 73 -0.03 6.04 9.25
C ASP A 73 -0.07 5.61 7.78
N ASP A 74 0.42 6.44 6.86
CA ASP A 74 0.45 6.10 5.43
C ASP A 74 1.49 5.01 5.12
N LEU A 75 2.59 4.97 5.88
CA LEU A 75 3.54 3.85 5.84
C LEU A 75 2.86 2.53 6.24
N TRP A 76 2.08 2.52 7.32
CA TRP A 76 1.32 1.33 7.74
C TRP A 76 0.27 0.94 6.71
N ALA A 77 -0.46 1.91 6.14
CA ALA A 77 -1.39 1.65 5.04
C ALA A 77 -0.67 0.98 3.85
N GLY A 78 0.53 1.45 3.50
CA GLY A 78 1.40 0.83 2.50
C GLY A 78 1.76 -0.62 2.82
N VAL A 79 2.18 -0.91 4.05
CA VAL A 79 2.54 -2.27 4.50
C VAL A 79 1.34 -3.21 4.47
N PHE A 80 0.19 -2.81 4.99
CA PHE A 80 -1.02 -3.64 4.96
C PHE A 80 -1.47 -3.92 3.52
N SER A 81 -1.35 -2.94 2.65
CA SER A 81 -1.63 -3.10 1.22
C SER A 81 -0.68 -4.10 0.57
N ALA A 82 0.63 -4.02 0.86
CA ALA A 82 1.61 -4.97 0.33
C ALA A 82 1.30 -6.41 0.77
N CYS A 83 0.92 -6.61 2.04
CA CYS A 83 0.47 -7.92 2.52
C CYS A 83 -0.79 -8.40 1.79
N GLY A 84 -1.79 -7.52 1.62
CA GLY A 84 -3.02 -7.85 0.90
C GLY A 84 -2.79 -8.19 -0.58
N VAL A 85 -1.96 -7.43 -1.29
CA VAL A 85 -1.57 -7.72 -2.67
C VAL A 85 -0.87 -9.06 -2.77
N THR A 86 0.05 -9.35 -1.85
CA THR A 86 0.75 -10.65 -1.82
C THR A 86 -0.23 -11.80 -1.59
N ALA A 87 -1.20 -11.64 -0.68
CA ALA A 87 -2.22 -12.64 -0.43
C ALA A 87 -3.13 -12.85 -1.66
N LEU A 88 -3.55 -11.78 -2.33
CA LEU A 88 -4.34 -11.86 -3.56
C LEU A 88 -3.56 -12.55 -4.69
N ALA A 89 -2.28 -12.21 -4.85
CA ALA A 89 -1.41 -12.87 -5.82
C ALA A 89 -1.27 -14.37 -5.51
N ALA A 90 -1.02 -14.73 -4.26
CA ALA A 90 -0.95 -16.12 -3.83
C ALA A 90 -2.27 -16.86 -4.11
N LEU A 91 -3.41 -16.28 -3.76
CA LEU A 91 -4.73 -16.88 -4.04
C LEU A 91 -4.98 -17.03 -5.55
N ALA A 92 -4.55 -16.07 -6.37
CA ALA A 92 -4.69 -16.17 -7.82
C ALA A 92 -3.82 -17.29 -8.41
N HIS A 93 -2.58 -17.44 -7.94
CA HIS A 93 -1.65 -18.45 -8.44
C HIS A 93 -1.93 -19.87 -7.90
N PHE A 94 -2.42 -20.01 -6.67
CA PHE A 94 -2.68 -21.31 -6.04
C PHE A 94 -4.16 -21.74 -6.08
N GLY A 95 -5.08 -20.81 -6.33
CA GLY A 95 -6.53 -21.05 -6.30
C GLY A 95 -7.20 -21.10 -7.68
N LEU A 96 -6.55 -20.60 -8.74
CA LEU A 96 -7.10 -20.59 -10.10
C LEU A 96 -6.40 -21.57 -11.06
N ASP A 97 -5.26 -22.13 -10.66
CA ASP A 97 -4.51 -23.14 -11.43
C ASP A 97 -4.58 -24.51 -10.70
N PRO A 98 -5.66 -25.31 -10.84
CA PRO A 98 -5.72 -26.70 -10.38
C PRO A 98 -4.92 -27.67 -11.28
#